data_AF-A0A6V7FI73-F1
#
_entry.id   AF-A0A6V7FI73-F1
#
_cell.length_a   1.000
_cell.length_b   1.000
_cell.length_c   1.000
_cell.angle_alpha   90.00
_cell.angle_beta   90.00
_cell.angle_gamma   90.00
#
_symmetry.space_group_name_H-M   'P 1'
#
loop_
_entity.id
_entity.type
_entity.pdbx_description
1 polymer ?
#
loop_
_entity_poly.entity_id
_entity_poly.type
_entity_poly.pdbx_seq_one_letter_code
_entity_poly.pdbx_strand_id
1 'polypeptide(L)' 'MHDDDMQEQSFQRYRCHMRTRSGMFAQYDGYVDVVSASDDPHELHRAAVAELRRTAFPDYSASMWQLEKAEPINRH' A
#
# COMPACT_ATOMS: atom_id res chain seq x y z
N MET A 1 -26.62 12.25 -22.78
CA MET A 1 -26.12 10.92 -22.39
C MET A 1 -24.68 11.16 -21.99
N HIS A 2 -24.36 11.09 -20.69
CA HIS A 2 -22.98 11.22 -20.22
C HIS A 2 -22.31 9.88 -20.55
N ASP A 3 -21.28 9.94 -21.39
CA ASP A 3 -20.35 8.82 -21.61
C ASP A 3 -19.71 8.56 -20.24
N ASP A 4 -20.21 7.54 -19.56
CA ASP A 4 -19.57 6.94 -18.41
C ASP A 4 -18.30 6.30 -18.97
N ASP A 5 -17.22 7.09 -19.00
CA ASP A 5 -15.85 6.61 -19.18
C ASP A 5 -15.57 5.66 -18.02
N MET A 6 -16.12 4.45 -18.14
CA MET A 6 -15.92 3.31 -17.26
C MET A 6 -14.48 2.89 -17.50
N GLN A 7 -13.54 3.66 -16.95
CA GLN A 7 -12.13 3.29 -16.90
C GLN A 7 -12.11 1.90 -16.27
N GLU A 8 -11.83 0.89 -17.09
CA GLU A 8 -11.51 -0.45 -16.65
C GLU A 8 -10.29 -0.30 -15.74
N GLN A 9 -10.56 -0.04 -14.45
CA GLN A 9 -9.55 0.12 -13.42
C GLN A 9 -8.88 -1.24 -13.30
N SER A 10 -7.79 -1.37 -14.05
CA SER A 10 -7.01 -2.59 -14.14
C SER A 10 -6.29 -2.74 -12.81
N PHE A 11 -6.89 -3.50 -11.90
CA PHE A 11 -6.33 -3.75 -10.60
C PHE A 11 -5.05 -4.58 -10.74
N GLN A 12 -3.92 -3.98 -10.37
CA GLN A 12 -2.61 -4.60 -10.37
C GLN A 12 -2.18 -4.88 -8.92
N ARG A 13 -1.47 -6.00 -8.73
CA ARG A 13 -0.85 -6.32 -7.44
C ARG A 13 0.51 -5.63 -7.35
N TYR A 14 0.77 -5.02 -6.20
CA TYR A 14 2.03 -4.36 -5.88
C TYR A 14 2.58 -4.91 -4.58
N ARG A 15 3.91 -5.00 -4.51
CA ARG A 15 4.66 -5.30 -3.30
C ARG A 15 5.22 -3.98 -2.74
N CYS A 16 4.70 -3.57 -1.60
CA CYS A 16 5.09 -2.35 -0.90
C CYS A 16 6.06 -2.69 0.23
N HIS A 17 7.28 -2.15 0.19
CA HIS A 17 8.21 -2.17 1.31
C HIS A 17 7.81 -1.09 2.31
N MET A 18 7.26 -1.52 3.43
CA MET A 18 6.77 -0.68 4.50
C MET A 18 7.73 -0.74 5.68
N ARG A 19 8.06 0.44 6.20
CA ARG A 19 8.87 0.60 7.41
C ARG A 19 8.15 1.50 8.40
N THR A 20 8.27 1.23 9.69
CA THR A 20 7.82 2.18 10.70
C THR A 20 8.83 3.32 10.82
N ARG A 21 8.34 4.58 10.87
CA ARG A 21 9.21 5.76 11.05
C ARG A 21 10.03 5.62 12.33
N SER A 22 11.30 6.02 12.26
CA SER A 22 12.26 5.90 13.38
C SER A 22 11.72 6.49 14.68
N GLY A 23 11.91 5.77 15.78
CA GLY A 23 11.41 6.12 17.11
C GLY A 23 11.17 4.88 17.97
N MET A 24 10.42 5.03 19.07
CA MET A 24 10.10 3.94 20.02
C MET A 24 9.35 2.75 19.38
N PHE A 25 8.87 2.90 18.15
CA PHE A 25 8.07 1.94 17.38
C PHE A 25 8.79 1.42 16.11
N ALA A 26 10.11 1.58 16.01
CA ALA A 26 10.94 1.08 14.91
C ALA A 26 11.06 -0.47 14.95
N GLN A 27 9.93 -1.17 14.81
CA GLN A 27 9.82 -2.62 14.96
C GLN A 27 9.46 -3.35 13.66
N TYR A 28 9.05 -2.63 12.60
CA TYR A 28 8.65 -3.26 11.35
C TYR A 28 9.43 -2.69 10.16
N ASP A 29 10.08 -3.59 9.43
CA ASP A 29 10.70 -3.39 8.13
C ASP A 29 10.35 -4.62 7.29
N GLY A 30 9.37 -4.49 6.39
CA GLY A 30 8.81 -5.65 5.72
C GLY A 30 7.99 -5.33 4.48
N TYR A 31 7.61 -6.37 3.75
CA TYR A 31 6.84 -6.26 2.52
C TYR A 31 5.36 -6.57 2.75
N VAL A 32 4.50 -5.76 2.12
CA VAL A 32 3.04 -5.88 2.14
C VAL A 32 2.56 -5.92 0.70
N ASP A 33 1.84 -6.97 0.33
CA ASP A 33 1.28 -7.10 -1.00
C ASP A 33 -0.13 -6.48 -1.03
N VAL A 34 -0.34 -5.49 -1.89
CA VAL A 34 -1.61 -4.76 -2.03
C VAL A 34 -2.14 -4.83 -3.46
N VAL A 35 -3.44 -4.63 -3.62
CA VAL A 35 -4.08 -4.49 -4.94
C VAL A 35 -4.45 -3.02 -5.11
N SER A 36 -4.03 -2.41 -6.22
CA SER A 36 -4.32 -1.01 -6.54
C SER A 36 -4.62 -0.85 -8.03
N ALA A 37 -5.52 0.07 -8.36
CA ALA A 37 -5.80 0.46 -9.74
C ALA A 37 -4.74 1.42 -10.33
N SER A 38 -3.83 1.91 -9.48
CA SER A 38 -2.85 2.93 -9.79
C SER A 38 -1.49 2.58 -9.16
N ASP A 39 -0.40 2.93 -9.83
CA ASP A 39 0.96 2.81 -9.28
C ASP A 39 1.37 4.03 -8.43
N ASP A 40 0.46 4.98 -8.21
CA ASP A 40 0.73 6.17 -7.40
C ASP A 40 1.19 5.80 -5.98
N PRO A 41 2.36 6.32 -5.53
CA PRO A 41 2.93 5.95 -4.23
C PRO A 41 2.06 6.36 -3.03
N HIS A 42 1.23 7.42 -3.14
CA HIS A 42 0.31 7.79 -2.08
C HIS A 42 -0.86 6.82 -1.98
N GLU A 43 -1.40 6.35 -3.11
CA GLU A 43 -2.43 5.32 -3.15
C GLU A 43 -1.91 3.99 -2.61
N LEU A 44 -0.73 3.57 -3.06
CA LEU A 44 -0.07 2.34 -2.61
C LEU A 44 0.26 2.39 -1.11
N HIS A 45 0.75 3.53 -0.59
CA HIS A 45 0.97 3.72 0.85
C HIS A 45 -0.33 3.58 1.64
N ARG A 46 -1.42 4.23 1.19
CA ARG A 46 -2.72 4.12 1.86
C ARG A 46 -3.24 2.69 1.90
N ALA A 47 -3.15 1.97 0.78
CA ALA A 47 -3.55 0.58 0.69
C ALA A 47 -2.71 -0.32 1.63
N ALA A 48 -1.39 -0.12 1.66
CA ALA A 48 -0.48 -0.91 2.48
C ALA A 48 -0.70 -0.65 3.98
N VAL A 49 -0.93 0.60 4.38
CA VAL A 49 -1.32 0.95 5.75
C VAL A 49 -2.65 0.30 6.13
N ALA A 50 -3.64 0.32 5.24
CA ALA A 50 -4.94 -0.30 5.50
C ALA A 50 -4.80 -1.81 5.74
N GLU A 51 -3.99 -2.50 4.93
CA GLU A 51 -3.74 -3.93 5.09
C GLU A 51 -2.97 -4.26 6.37
N LEU A 52 -1.94 -3.48 6.71
CA LEU A 52 -1.19 -3.64 7.97
C LEU A 52 -2.08 -3.45 9.19
N ARG A 53 -2.95 -2.42 9.17
CA ARG A 53 -3.92 -2.19 10.25
C ARG A 53 -4.93 -3.31 10.37
N ARG A 54 -5.34 -3.92 9.26
CA ARG A 54 -6.30 -5.03 9.25
C ARG A 54 -5.71 -6.33 9.82
N THR A 55 -4.41 -6.55 9.64
CA THR A 55 -3.80 -7.88 9.86
C THR A 55 -2.88 -7.96 11.08
N ALA A 56 -1.99 -6.98 11.28
CA ALA A 56 -0.88 -7.11 12.23
C ALA A 56 -0.70 -5.90 13.17
N PHE A 57 -1.12 -4.70 12.77
CA PHE A 57 -0.86 -3.46 13.50
C PHE A 57 -2.09 -2.54 13.60
N PRO A 58 -3.18 -2.98 14.23
CA PRO A 58 -4.44 -2.23 14.28
C PRO A 58 -4.33 -0.86 14.94
N ASP A 59 -3.45 -0.72 15.94
CA ASP A 59 -3.23 0.51 16.71
C ASP A 59 -2.27 1.51 16.05
N TYR A 60 -1.60 1.13 14.96
CA TYR A 60 -0.62 2.00 14.32
C TYR A 60 -1.33 3.01 13.40
N SER A 61 -0.99 4.29 13.56
CA SER A 61 -1.53 5.35 12.71
C SER A 61 -0.83 5.40 11.36
N ALA A 62 -1.50 5.94 10.33
CA ALA A 62 -0.93 6.04 8.99
C ALA A 62 0.40 6.83 8.95
N SER A 63 0.53 7.83 9.82
CA SER A 63 1.73 8.67 9.93
C SER A 63 2.94 7.93 10.50
N MET A 64 2.74 6.78 11.14
CA MET A 64 3.82 5.93 11.65
C MET A 64 4.49 5.12 10.54
N TRP A 65 3.89 5.04 9.35
CA TRP A 65 4.36 4.21 8.26
C TRP A 65 5.05 5.02 7.17
N GLN A 66 6.12 4.47 6.64
CA GLN A 66 6.85 4.98 5.51
C GLN A 66 6.88 3.91 4.41
N LEU A 67 6.51 4.32 3.19
CA LEU A 67 6.71 3.50 2.00
C LEU A 67 8.12 3.78 1.48
N GLU A 68 8.99 2.77 1.53
CA GLU A 68 10.36 2.88 1.02
C GLU A 68 10.42 2.58 -0.48
N LYS A 69 9.67 1.57 -0.92
CA LYS A 69 9.61 1.12 -2.30
C LYS A 69 8.27 0.47 -2.60
N ALA A 70 7.77 0.60 -3.81
CA ALA A 70 6.71 -0.26 -4.33
C ALA A 70 7.11 -0.83 -5.69
N GLU A 71 6.78 -2.08 -5.95
CA GLU A 71 7.05 -2.74 -7.23
C GLU A 71 5.85 -3.59 -7.66
N PRO A 72 5.49 -3.61 -8.96
CA PRO A 72 4.41 -4.45 -9.46
C PRO A 72 4.80 -5.93 -9.35
N ILE A 73 3.87 -6.75 -8.87
CA ILE A 73 4.01 -8.20 -8.83
C ILE A 73 3.45 -8.74 -10.16
N ASN A 74 4.34 -8.99 -11.12
CA ASN A 74 3.95 -9.65 -12.35
C ASN A 74 3.66 -11.14 -12.06
N ARG A 75 2.42 -11.58 -12.33
CA ARG A 75 2.12 -13.01 -12.45
C ARG A 75 2.70 -13.48 -13.79
N HIS A 76 3.79 -14.26 -13.71
CA HIS A 76 4.23 -15.10 -14.82
C HIS A 76 3.23 -16.22 -15.10
#